data_AF-A0A3D1IEX7-F1
#
_entry.id   AF-A0A3D1IEX7-F1
#
_cell.length_a   1.000
_cell.length_b   1.000
_cell.length_c   1.000
_cell.angle_alpha   90.00
_cell.angle_beta   90.00
_cell.angle_gamma   90.00
#
_symmetry.space_group_name_H-M   'P 1'
#
loop_
_entity.id
_entity.type
_entity.pdbx_description
1 polymer ?
#
loop_
_entity_poly.entity_id
_entity_poly.type
_entity_poly.pdbx_seq_one_letter_code
_entity_poly.pdbx_strand_id
1 'polypeptide(L)' 'MFEPVHGSAPDIAGQGLANPVAQILTGAMMLEHLGEKTAAAAVVTAVEQVLAAG' A
#
# COMPACT_ATOMS: atom_id res chain seq x y z
N MET A 1 -3.38 13.54 5.39
CA MET A 1 -2.23 13.02 4.60
C MET A 1 -2.16 11.52 4.88
N PHE A 2 -1.91 10.71 3.86
CA PHE A 2 -1.83 9.24 3.98
C PHE A 2 -0.43 8.82 3.54
N GLU A 3 0.27 8.11 4.41
CA GLU A 3 1.67 7.73 4.19
C GLU A 3 1.99 6.43 4.94
N PRO A 4 2.92 5.61 4.43
CA PRO A 4 3.36 4.41 5.13
C PRO A 4 4.15 4.79 6.39
N VAL A 5 4.10 3.92 7.39
CA VAL A 5 4.83 4.14 8.66
C VAL A 5 6.35 4.02 8.48
N HIS A 6 6.81 3.24 7.51
CA HIS A 6 8.24 3.04 7.28
C HIS A 6 8.89 4.32 6.70
N GLY A 7 10.17 4.53 7.04
CA GLY A 7 10.96 5.65 6.53
C GLY A 7 11.46 5.45 5.10
N SER A 8 12.46 6.24 4.71
CA SER A 8 12.98 6.32 3.34
C SER A 8 13.89 5.17 2.91
N ALA A 9 14.39 4.36 3.85
CA ALA A 9 15.35 3.26 3.60
C ALA A 9 16.45 3.61 2.55
N PRO A 10 17.31 4.61 2.84
CA PRO A 10 18.24 5.17 1.85
C PRO A 10 19.25 4.15 1.28
N ASP A 11 19.58 3.14 2.08
CA ASP A 11 20.50 2.04 1.75
C ASP A 11 20.00 1.13 0.62
N ILE A 12 18.68 1.07 0.38
CA ILE A 12 18.07 0.27 -0.69
C ILE A 12 17.35 1.11 -1.77
N ALA A 13 17.46 2.44 -1.69
CA ALA A 13 16.82 3.34 -2.63
C ALA A 13 17.29 3.09 -4.08
N GLY A 14 16.34 2.99 -5.01
CA GLY A 14 16.63 2.74 -6.43
C GLY A 14 16.99 1.29 -6.79
N GLN A 15 17.04 0.38 -5.81
CA GLN A 15 17.40 -1.03 -6.04
C GLN A 15 16.20 -1.94 -6.31
N GLY A 16 14.97 -1.42 -6.22
CA GLY A 16 13.75 -2.21 -6.41
C GLY A 16 13.47 -3.23 -5.29
N LEU A 17 14.12 -3.08 -4.13
CA LEU A 17 14.00 -4.01 -2.99
C LEU A 17 12.91 -3.62 -1.99
N ALA A 18 12.46 -2.37 -2.00
CA ALA A 18 11.45 -1.89 -1.07
C ALA A 18 10.10 -2.57 -1.35
N ASN A 19 9.46 -3.09 -0.29
CA ASN A 19 8.11 -3.63 -0.39
C ASN A 19 7.08 -2.48 -0.49
N PRO A 20 6.33 -2.35 -1.61
CA PRO A 20 5.40 -1.24 -1.79
C PRO A 20 4.05 -1.42 -1.06
N VAL A 21 3.80 -2.56 -0.41
CA VAL A 21 2.49 -2.89 0.19
C VAL A 21 1.99 -1.82 1.15
N ALA A 22 2.84 -1.30 2.05
CA ALA A 22 2.41 -0.29 3.01
C ALA A 22 1.96 1.01 2.31
N GLN A 23 2.70 1.46 1.28
CA GLN A 23 2.33 2.63 0.48
C GLN A 23 0.98 2.40 -0.22
N ILE A 24 0.77 1.22 -0.81
CA ILE A 24 -0.48 0.86 -1.49
C ILE A 24 -1.67 0.87 -0.52
N LEU A 25 -1.51 0.30 0.69
CA LEU A 25 -2.56 0.28 1.71
C LEU A 25 -2.91 1.68 2.22
N THR A 26 -1.94 2.61 2.29
CA THR A 26 -2.25 4.01 2.63
C THR A 26 -3.04 4.70 1.52
N GLY A 27 -2.86 4.28 0.27
CA GLY A 27 -3.73 4.65 -0.85
C GLY A 27 -5.17 4.13 -0.67
N ALA A 28 -5.36 2.91 -0.16
CA ALA A 28 -6.70 2.41 0.18
C ALA A 28 -7.37 3.23 1.30
N MET A 29 -6.61 3.62 2.33
CA MET A 29 -7.11 4.52 3.38
C MET A 29 -7.53 5.89 2.82
N MET A 30 -6.77 6.41 1.85
CA MET A 30 -7.13 7.65 1.15
C MET A 30 -8.43 7.50 0.35
N LEU A 31 -8.58 6.41 -0.40
CA LEU A 31 -9.81 6.12 -1.15
C LEU A 31 -11.03 6.03 -0.22
N GLU A 32 -10.91 5.31 0.89
CA GLU A 32 -11.98 5.22 1.91
C GLU A 32 -12.34 6.62 2.45
N HIS A 33 -11.35 7.46 2.76
CA HIS A 33 -11.56 8.83 3.22
C HIS A 33 -12.27 9.72 2.19
N LEU A 34 -12.02 9.51 0.90
CA LEU A 34 -12.68 10.21 -0.20
C LEU A 34 -14.09 9.67 -0.51
N GLY A 35 -14.52 8.58 0.15
CA GLY A 35 -15.81 7.94 -0.08
C GLY A 35 -15.79 6.85 -1.15
N GLU A 36 -14.63 6.55 -1.73
CA GLU A 36 -14.42 5.55 -2.79
C GLU A 36 -14.29 4.12 -2.22
N LYS A 37 -15.30 3.68 -1.47
CA LYS A 37 -15.25 2.44 -0.67
C LYS A 37 -15.03 1.17 -1.49
N THR A 38 -15.66 1.08 -2.67
CA THR A 38 -15.49 -0.06 -3.57
C THR A 38 -14.05 -0.16 -4.07
N ALA A 39 -13.44 0.98 -4.41
CA ALA A 39 -12.05 1.02 -4.85
C ALA A 39 -11.09 0.69 -3.68
N ALA A 40 -11.35 1.23 -2.49
CA ALA A 40 -10.58 0.91 -1.29
C ALA A 40 -10.59 -0.60 -1.00
N ALA A 41 -11.77 -1.22 -1.00
CA ALA A 41 -11.93 -2.66 -0.78
C ALA A 41 -11.23 -3.51 -1.86
N ALA A 42 -11.28 -3.09 -3.13
CA ALA A 42 -10.60 -3.78 -4.21
C ALA A 42 -9.07 -3.77 -4.02
N VAL A 43 -8.50 -2.64 -3.59
CA VAL A 43 -7.06 -2.53 -3.30
C VAL A 43 -6.66 -3.44 -2.13
N VAL A 44 -7.42 -3.41 -1.02
CA VAL A 44 -7.15 -4.27 0.14
C VAL A 44 -7.20 -5.74 -0.25
N THR A 45 -8.26 -6.16 -0.95
CA THR A 45 -8.42 -7.55 -1.40
C THR A 45 -7.27 -8.01 -2.29
N ALA A 46 -6.83 -7.17 -3.24
CA ALA A 46 -5.72 -7.50 -4.12
C ALA A 46 -4.41 -7.69 -3.34
N VAL A 47 -4.13 -6.83 -2.36
CA VAL A 47 -2.96 -6.97 -1.48
C VAL A 47 -3.03 -8.27 -0.68
N GLU A 48 -4.18 -8.59 -0.08
CA GLU A 48 -4.39 -9.84 0.66
C GLU A 48 -4.17 -11.08 -0.21
N GLN A 49 -4.67 -11.07 -1.45
CA GLN A 49 -4.50 -12.17 -2.39
C GLN A 49 -3.03 -12.43 -2.74
N VAL A 50 -2.25 -11.36 -2.99
CA VAL A 50 -0.82 -11.49 -3.28
C VAL A 50 -0.07 -12.00 -2.05
N LEU A 51 -0.34 -11.46 -0.86
CA LEU A 51 0.29 -11.92 0.38
C LEU A 51 -0.05 -13.39 0.70
N ALA A 52 -1.26 -13.84 0.37
CA ALA A 52 -1.68 -15.22 0.54
C ALA A 52 -1.03 -16.18 -0.48
N ALA A 53 -0.64 -15.68 -1.66
CA ALA A 53 -0.02 -16.49 -2.72
C ALA A 53 1.47 -16.77 -2.48
N GLY A 54 2.16 -15.92 -1.68
CA GLY A 54 3.61 -15.97 -1.47
C GLY A 54 4.41 -15.30 -2.58
#